data_AF-A0A7D9J6S9-F1
#
_entry.id   AF-A0A7D9J6S9-F1
#
_cell.length_a   1.000
_cell.length_b   1.000
_cell.length_c   1.000
_cell.angle_alpha   90.00
_cell.angle_beta   90.00
_cell.angle_gamma   90.00
#
_symmetry.space_group_name_H-M   'P 1'
#
loop_
_entity.id
_entity.type
_entity.pdbx_description
1 polymer ?
#
loop_
_entity_poly.entity_id
_entity_poly.type
_entity_poly.pdbx_seq_one_letter_code
_entity_poly.pdbx_strand_id
1 'polypeptide(L)'
;MSDSQDDVFDNIVEEEAYAHDDRCRVCGGEVGDAHQCRICKQNVHLICGVPDKDSEEGYGQKLTCSCCLNSKGITLIQSFRNEVKDKTVLIF
;
A
#
# COMPACT_ATOMS: atom_id res chain seq x y z
N MET A 1 25.70 -2.30 -54.83
CA MET A 1 26.65 -2.91 -53.88
C MET A 1 27.14 -1.75 -53.04
N SER A 2 26.39 -1.34 -52.02
CA SER A 2 26.45 -1.87 -50.63
C SER A 2 27.86 -1.58 -50.06
N ASP A 3 28.05 -0.86 -48.96
CA ASP A 3 27.38 -1.01 -47.68
C ASP A 3 27.48 0.28 -46.84
N SER A 4 26.38 0.56 -46.15
CA SER A 4 26.23 1.53 -45.05
C SER A 4 27.02 1.07 -43.84
N GLN A 5 27.89 1.94 -43.29
CA GLN A 5 28.53 1.74 -41.99
C GLN A 5 27.83 2.61 -40.95
N ASP A 6 26.81 2.02 -40.34
CA ASP A 6 26.57 1.92 -38.91
C ASP A 6 26.92 3.14 -38.03
N ASP A 7 25.94 4.03 -37.89
CA ASP A 7 25.81 4.89 -36.73
C ASP A 7 25.51 4.01 -35.50
N VAL A 8 26.57 3.60 -34.78
CA VAL A 8 26.44 2.96 -33.46
C VAL A 8 26.03 4.05 -32.47
N PHE A 9 24.72 4.31 -32.40
CA PHE A 9 24.13 4.98 -31.26
C PHE A 9 24.21 4.04 -30.06
N ASP A 10 25.22 4.23 -29.22
CA ASP A 10 25.23 3.77 -27.83
C ASP A 10 24.05 4.44 -27.11
N ASN A 11 22.86 3.85 -27.26
CA ASN A 11 21.72 4.13 -26.40
C ASN A 11 22.04 3.51 -25.04
N ILE A 12 22.82 4.25 -24.26
CA ILE A 12 22.85 4.10 -22.81
C ILE A 12 21.43 4.38 -22.35
N VAL A 13 20.61 3.35 -22.29
CA VAL A 13 19.43 3.35 -21.44
C VAL A 13 19.98 3.52 -20.04
N GLU A 14 19.95 4.76 -19.54
CA GLU A 14 20.03 5.02 -18.12
C GLU A 14 18.86 4.23 -17.51
N GLU A 15 19.15 2.99 -17.08
CA GLU A 15 18.36 2.30 -16.07
C GLU A 15 18.44 3.19 -14.84
N GLU A 16 17.60 4.23 -14.81
CA GLU A 16 17.18 4.85 -13.57
C GLU A 16 16.62 3.70 -12.76
N ALA A 17 17.46 3.13 -11.90
CA ALA A 17 17.09 2.13 -10.92
C ALA A 17 15.97 2.75 -10.10
N TYR A 18 14.73 2.53 -10.55
CA TYR A 18 13.54 2.97 -9.88
C TYR A 18 13.58 2.19 -8.58
N ALA A 19 14.05 2.85 -7.53
CA ALA A 19 14.14 2.29 -6.20
C ALA A 19 12.71 2.14 -5.68
N HIS A 20 11.97 1.20 -6.27
CA HIS A 20 10.77 0.67 -5.68
C HIS A 20 11.23 0.04 -4.36
N ASP A 21 10.71 0.59 -3.26
CA ASP A 21 10.87 -0.06 -1.97
C ASP A 21 10.08 -1.36 -2.06
N ASP A 22 10.75 -2.40 -2.53
CA ASP A 22 10.23 -3.75 -2.74
C ASP A 22 10.02 -4.46 -1.39
N ARG A 23 9.62 -3.72 -0.36
CA ARG A 23 9.39 -4.23 0.99
C ARG A 23 7.96 -4.02 1.39
N CYS A 24 7.40 -5.08 1.95
CA CYS A 24 6.06 -5.06 2.49
C CYS A 24 6.00 -4.12 3.70
N ARG A 25 5.05 -3.20 3.67
CA ARG A 25 4.82 -2.28 4.79
C ARG A 25 4.50 -2.96 6.13
N VAL A 26 3.98 -4.19 6.11
CA VAL A 26 3.49 -4.89 7.31
C VAL A 26 4.57 -5.77 7.93
N CYS A 27 5.21 -6.63 7.13
CA CYS A 27 6.21 -7.59 7.63
C CYS A 27 7.66 -7.16 7.36
N GLY A 28 7.89 -6.16 6.50
CA GLY A 28 9.23 -5.69 6.10
C GLY A 28 9.95 -6.62 5.13
N GLY A 29 9.37 -7.77 4.78
CA GLY A 29 9.93 -8.72 3.82
C GLY A 29 9.75 -8.26 2.37
N GLU A 30 10.52 -8.86 1.47
CA GLU A 30 10.51 -8.52 0.05
C GLU A 30 9.14 -8.78 -0.59
N VAL A 31 8.67 -7.87 -1.44
CA VAL A 31 7.40 -7.93 -2.15
C VAL A 31 7.52 -7.15 -3.45
N GLY A 32 6.83 -7.62 -4.50
CA GLY A 32 6.70 -6.83 -5.73
C GLY A 32 5.74 -5.64 -5.57
N ASP A 33 5.59 -4.89 -6.65
CA ASP A 33 4.66 -3.77 -6.81
C ASP A 33 3.22 -4.19 -7.14
N ALA A 34 2.98 -5.50 -7.30
CA ALA A 34 1.71 -6.09 -7.70
C ALA A 34 0.52 -5.71 -6.82
N HIS A 35 0.74 -5.43 -5.53
CA HIS A 35 -0.33 -5.06 -4.61
C HIS A 35 0.06 -3.93 -3.67
N GLN A 36 -0.80 -2.90 -3.63
CA GLN A 36 -0.57 -1.71 -2.83
C GLN A 36 -1.75 -1.43 -1.90
N CYS A 37 -1.43 -0.92 -0.71
CA CYS A 37 -2.43 -0.45 0.23
C CYS A 37 -3.14 0.79 -0.34
N ARG A 38 -4.46 0.75 -0.45
CA ARG A 38 -5.23 1.91 -0.95
C ARG A 38 -5.08 3.17 -0.12
N ILE A 39 -4.76 3.03 1.17
CA ILE A 39 -4.66 4.12 2.16
C ILE A 39 -3.25 4.71 2.18
N CYS A 40 -2.23 3.90 2.50
CA CYS A 40 -0.85 4.38 2.62
C CYS A 40 -0.03 4.30 1.33
N LYS A 41 -0.59 3.71 0.26
CA LYS A 41 0.05 3.55 -1.06
C LYS A 41 1.38 2.78 -1.05
N GLN A 42 1.67 2.07 0.04
CA GLN A 42 2.86 1.23 0.16
C GLN A 42 2.59 -0.17 -0.38
N ASN A 43 3.65 -0.87 -0.80
CA ASN A 43 3.60 -2.26 -1.24
C ASN A 43 3.27 -3.20 -0.07
N VAL A 44 2.45 -4.22 -0.33
CA VAL A 44 1.98 -5.16 0.69
C VAL A 44 1.74 -6.53 0.09
N HIS A 45 2.11 -7.60 0.79
CA HIS A 45 1.68 -8.93 0.38
C HIS A 45 0.16 -9.07 0.44
N LEU A 46 -0.39 -9.91 -0.44
CA LEU A 46 -1.82 -10.24 -0.41
C LEU A 46 -2.26 -10.75 0.98
N ILE A 47 -1.43 -11.55 1.65
CA ILE A 47 -1.70 -12.07 3.00
C ILE A 47 -1.56 -11.03 4.12
N CYS A 48 -0.89 -9.91 3.85
CA CYS A 48 -0.66 -8.82 4.81
C CYS A 48 -1.71 -7.70 4.68
N GLY A 49 -2.66 -7.86 3.77
CA GLY A 49 -3.79 -6.96 3.58
C GLY A 49 -5.11 -7.71 3.51
N VAL A 50 -6.19 -6.94 3.55
CA VAL A 50 -7.54 -7.43 3.27
C VAL A 50 -7.98 -6.80 1.95
N PRO A 51 -8.45 -7.58 0.97
CA PRO A 51 -8.96 -7.05 -0.28
C PRO A 51 -10.20 -6.17 -0.04
N ASP A 52 -10.37 -5.15 -0.87
CA ASP A 52 -11.61 -4.37 -0.85
C ASP A 52 -12.76 -5.21 -1.41
N LYS A 53 -13.93 -5.16 -0.75
CA LYS A 53 -15.15 -5.91 -1.14
C LYS A 53 -15.60 -5.65 -2.58
N ASP A 54 -15.26 -4.48 -3.12
CA ASP A 54 -15.65 -4.03 -4.45
C ASP A 54 -14.48 -4.05 -5.45
N SER A 55 -13.32 -4.62 -5.07
CA SER A 55 -12.20 -4.76 -6.00
C SER A 55 -12.30 -6.04 -6.81
N GLU A 56 -12.02 -5.96 -8.10
CA GLU A 56 -11.85 -7.14 -8.94
C GLU A 56 -10.69 -7.99 -8.39
N GLU A 57 -10.93 -9.30 -8.29
CA GLU A 57 -9.93 -10.27 -7.86
C GLU A 57 -8.86 -10.42 -8.94
N GLY A 58 -7.58 -10.39 -8.56
CA GLY A 58 -6.47 -10.64 -9.48
C GLY A 58 -5.24 -9.75 -9.30
N TYR A 59 -4.42 -9.69 -10.34
CA TYR A 59 -3.19 -8.88 -10.36
C TYR A 59 -3.54 -7.39 -10.24
N GLY A 60 -2.80 -6.65 -9.40
CA GLY A 60 -3.08 -5.22 -9.18
C GLY A 60 -4.25 -4.95 -8.22
N GLN A 61 -4.83 -6.00 -7.60
CA GLN A 61 -5.94 -5.83 -6.69
C GLN A 61 -5.62 -4.85 -5.56
N LYS A 62 -6.55 -3.92 -5.32
CA LYS A 62 -6.46 -2.93 -4.23
C LYS A 62 -6.78 -3.61 -2.91
N LEU A 63 -5.86 -3.48 -1.96
CA LEU A 63 -6.01 -4.02 -0.61
C LEU A 63 -5.87 -2.92 0.45
N THR A 64 -6.30 -3.23 1.66
CA THR A 64 -6.04 -2.40 2.85
C THR A 64 -5.12 -3.18 3.79
N CYS A 65 -3.93 -2.64 4.08
CA CYS A 65 -2.98 -3.30 4.98
C CYS A 65 -3.47 -3.33 6.43
N SER A 66 -3.04 -4.32 7.20
CA SER A 66 -3.44 -4.48 8.60
C SER A 66 -3.10 -3.26 9.48
N CYS A 67 -2.02 -2.54 9.18
CA CYS A 67 -1.66 -1.31 9.89
C CYS A 67 -2.73 -0.21 9.70
N CYS A 68 -3.22 -0.02 8.48
CA CYS A 68 -4.26 0.96 8.18
C CYS A 68 -5.67 0.48 8.55
N LEU A 69 -5.87 -0.83 8.64
CA LEU A 69 -7.11 -1.41 9.16
C LEU A 69 -7.25 -1.11 10.65
N ASN A 70 -6.19 -1.32 11.43
CA ASN A 70 -6.17 -1.08 12.86
C ASN A 70 -6.27 0.41 13.22
N SER A 71 -5.72 1.31 12.41
CA SER A 71 -5.85 2.76 12.66
C SER A 71 -7.29 3.26 12.49
N LYS A 72 -8.08 2.67 11.58
CA LYS A 72 -9.53 2.94 11.48
C LYS A 72 -10.32 2.38 12.67
N GLY A 73 -9.85 1.31 13.29
CA GLY A 73 -10.42 0.78 14.54
C GLY A 73 -10.28 1.75 15.72
N ILE A 74 -9.20 2.54 15.76
CA ILE A 74 -8.97 3.54 16.82
C ILE A 74 -9.99 4.69 16.74
N THR A 75 -10.46 5.04 15.54
CA THR A 75 -11.48 6.09 15.37
C THR A 75 -12.86 5.68 15.93
N LEU A 76 -13.20 4.38 15.93
CA LEU A 76 -14.45 3.91 16.56
C LEU A 76 -14.35 3.94 18.10
N ILE A 77 -13.19 3.60 18.67
CA ILE A 77 -13.03 3.57 20.14
C ILE A 77 -13.03 4.99 20.73
N GLN A 78 -12.53 5.98 20.00
CA GLN A 78 -12.59 7.39 20.47
C GLN A 78 -14.02 7.94 20.48
N SER A 79 -14.91 7.49 19.58
CA SER A 79 -16.33 7.86 19.61
C SER A 79 -17.04 7.26 20.83
N PHE A 80 -16.72 6.02 21.24
CA PHE A 80 -17.29 5.45 22.47
C PHE A 80 -16.74 6.09 23.75
N ARG A 81 -15.47 6.50 23.78
CA ARG A 81 -14.88 7.13 24.99
C ARG A 81 -15.43 8.53 25.28
N ASN A 82 -15.94 9.24 24.28
CA ASN A 82 -16.58 10.54 24.48
C ASN A 82 -18.04 10.41 24.96
N GLU A 83 -18.72 9.29 24.71
CA GLU A 83 -20.11 9.09 25.15
C GLU A 83 -20.23 8.71 26.64
N VAL A 84 -19.16 8.14 27.25
CA VAL A 84 -19.15 7.79 28.68
C VAL A 84 -18.89 9.01 29.57
N LYS A 85 -18.23 10.06 29.06
CA LYS A 85 -17.93 11.25 29.86
C LYS A 85 -19.15 12.15 30.10
N ASP A 86 -20.14 12.14 29.22
CA ASP A 86 -21.34 12.98 29.35
C ASP A 86 -22.41 12.40 30.29
N LYS A 87 -22.36 11.09 30.59
CA LYS A 87 -23.35 10.42 31.44
C LYS A 87 -22.89 10.16 32.88
N THR A 88 -21.68 10.58 33.25
CA THR A 88 -21.14 10.35 34.61
C THR A 88 -21.14 11.62 35.48
N VAL A 89 -21.80 12.70 35.06
CA VAL A 89 -21.97 13.93 35.85
C VAL A 89 -23.44 14.18 36.16
N LEU A 90 -24.17 13.19 36.67
CA LEU A 90 -25.45 13.39 37.35
C LEU A 90 -25.76 12.20 38.27
N ILE A 91 -24.90 11.89 39.24
CA ILE A 91 -25.39 11.27 40.47
C ILE A 91 -24.58 11.79 41.67
N PHE A 92 -25.29 12.56 42.50
CA PHE A 92 -24.96 13.14 43.82
C PHE A 92 -24.18 14.46 43.85
#